data_AF-A0A964EFM6-F1
#
_entry.id   AF-A0A964EFM6-F1
#
_cell.length_a   1.000
_cell.length_b   1.000
_cell.length_c   1.000
_cell.angle_alpha   90.00
_cell.angle_beta   90.00
_cell.angle_gamma   90.00
#
_symmetry.space_group_name_H-M   'P 1'
#
loop_
_entity.id
_entity.type
_entity.pdbx_description
1 polymer ?
#
loop_
_entity_poly.entity_id
_entity_poly.type
_entity_poly.pdbx_seq_one_letter_code
_entity_poly.pdbx_strand_id
1 'polypeptide(L)'
;FGNVIDLSTAVFTSSFLLTGTVATILGAVLTKWISKTIDKKNTYSGFLILSSGLNIFFYFLSPENVILIFLLNILLSFFLGPVSVLQWAMYTDTADYSEWKNGRRATGLIMSASLFALKLGLTLGGALAGWTLAYYGFIANEIQNEQTITGIKMLMSFFPAIIGILGGILIIWYPLTNKMMIKIEEDLTTRRA
;
A
#
# COMPACT_ATOMS: atom_id res chain seq x y z
N PHE A 1 13.44 -17.94 30.02
CA PHE A 1 12.04 -17.68 30.43
C PHE A 1 11.32 -17.02 29.25
N GLY A 2 10.90 -17.74 28.21
CA GLY A 2 10.27 -19.06 28.23
C GLY A 2 8.75 -18.97 28.05
N ASN A 3 8.19 -17.82 27.66
CA ASN A 3 6.82 -17.75 27.16
C ASN A 3 6.83 -18.14 25.67
N VAL A 4 6.86 -19.44 25.40
CA VAL A 4 6.41 -19.96 24.10
C VAL A 4 4.89 -19.81 24.15
N ILE A 5 4.41 -18.67 23.64
CA ILE A 5 2.97 -18.44 23.53
C ILE A 5 2.49 -19.41 22.46
N ASP A 6 2.01 -20.58 22.88
CA ASP A 6 1.48 -21.62 22.00
C ASP A 6 0.08 -21.20 21.52
N LEU A 7 0.06 -20.11 20.75
CA LEU A 7 -1.11 -19.66 20.03
C LEU A 7 -1.33 -20.68 18.90
N SER A 8 -2.51 -21.29 18.87
CA SER A 8 -2.98 -21.96 17.65
C SER A 8 -2.70 -21.04 16.45
N THR A 9 -2.22 -21.61 15.34
CA THR A 9 -1.85 -20.86 14.13
C THR A 9 -2.93 -19.87 13.70
N ALA A 10 -4.19 -20.19 13.96
CA ALA A 10 -5.34 -19.31 13.78
C ALA A 10 -5.31 -18.04 14.66
N VAL A 11 -5.03 -18.17 15.96
CA VAL A 11 -4.98 -17.02 16.89
C VAL A 11 -3.77 -16.15 16.59
N PHE A 12 -2.61 -16.75 16.30
CA PHE A 12 -1.42 -16.00 15.89
C PHE A 12 -1.69 -15.14 14.65
N THR A 13 -2.26 -15.76 13.60
CA THR A 13 -2.61 -15.07 12.35
C THR A 13 -3.65 -13.98 12.60
N SER A 14 -4.67 -14.27 13.43
CA SER A 14 -5.73 -13.31 13.73
C SER A 14 -5.22 -12.10 14.50
N SER A 15 -4.38 -12.31 15.52
CA SER A 15 -3.75 -11.23 16.28
C SER A 15 -2.81 -10.38 15.41
N PHE A 16 -2.05 -11.01 14.50
CA PHE A 16 -1.21 -10.31 13.54
C PHE A 16 -2.03 -9.40 12.62
N LEU A 17 -3.11 -9.92 12.03
CA LEU A 17 -4.00 -9.12 11.18
C LEU A 17 -4.72 -8.00 11.97
N LEU A 18 -5.15 -8.28 13.20
CA LEU A 18 -5.83 -7.30 14.05
C LEU A 18 -4.92 -6.12 14.38
N THR A 19 -3.70 -6.39 14.86
CA THR A 19 -2.73 -5.35 15.22
C THR A 19 -2.36 -4.48 14.03
N GLY A 20 -2.14 -5.07 12.85
CA GLY A 20 -1.94 -4.34 11.61
C GLY A 20 -3.17 -3.50 11.20
N THR A 21 -4.38 -4.03 11.35
CA THR A 21 -5.61 -3.27 11.01
C THR A 21 -5.80 -2.06 11.92
N VAL A 22 -5.59 -2.22 13.23
CA VAL A 22 -5.65 -1.11 14.20
C VAL A 22 -4.62 -0.04 13.84
N ALA A 23 -3.39 -0.43 13.52
CA ALA A 23 -2.34 0.51 13.11
C ALA A 23 -2.70 1.25 11.81
N THR A 24 -3.27 0.54 10.84
CA THR A 24 -3.75 1.11 9.57
C THR A 24 -4.82 2.17 9.82
N ILE A 25 -5.77 1.91 10.72
CA ILE A 25 -6.83 2.87 11.08
C ILE A 25 -6.22 4.12 11.74
N LEU A 26 -5.28 3.94 12.68
CA LEU A 26 -4.61 5.08 13.32
C LEU A 26 -3.86 5.94 12.31
N GLY A 27 -3.13 5.32 11.38
CA GLY A 27 -2.47 6.02 10.28
C GLY A 27 -3.48 6.76 9.40
N ALA A 28 -4.56 6.09 9.00
CA ALA A 28 -5.63 6.67 8.19
C ALA A 28 -6.24 7.93 8.83
N VAL A 29 -6.51 7.91 10.15
CA VAL A 29 -7.05 9.06 10.89
C VAL A 29 -6.06 10.24 10.91
N LEU A 30 -4.76 9.97 11.08
CA LEU A 30 -3.72 11.00 11.09
C LEU A 30 -3.50 11.65 9.73
N THR A 31 -3.86 10.98 8.64
CA THR A 31 -3.75 11.47 7.25
C THR A 31 -4.34 12.86 7.06
N LYS A 32 -5.49 13.16 7.67
CA LYS A 32 -6.15 14.47 7.53
C LYS A 32 -5.31 15.62 8.07
N TRP A 33 -4.52 15.36 9.10
CA TRP A 33 -3.63 16.36 9.71
C TRP A 33 -2.37 16.55 8.88
N ILE A 34 -1.79 15.44 8.40
CA ILE A 34 -0.55 15.44 7.62
C ILE A 34 -0.78 16.03 6.22
N SER A 35 -1.89 15.67 5.56
CA SER A 35 -2.23 16.17 4.23
C SER A 35 -2.62 17.65 4.17
N LYS A 36 -2.88 18.28 5.33
CA LYS A 36 -3.07 19.74 5.44
C LYS A 36 -1.75 20.50 5.44
N THR A 37 -0.69 19.93 6.00
CA THR A 37 0.63 20.57 6.10
C THR A 37 1.53 20.21 4.93
N ILE A 38 1.43 19.00 4.41
CA ILE A 38 2.21 18.47 3.29
C ILE A 38 1.25 18.15 2.13
N ASP A 39 1.66 18.44 0.89
CA ASP A 39 0.86 18.08 -0.30
C ASP A 39 0.50 16.58 -0.29
N LYS A 40 -0.73 16.26 -0.73
CA LYS A 40 -1.22 14.88 -0.82
C LYS A 40 -0.24 13.97 -1.56
N LYS A 41 0.34 14.45 -2.67
CA LYS A 41 1.30 13.69 -3.49
C LYS A 41 2.58 13.32 -2.75
N ASN A 42 3.14 14.26 -1.99
CA ASN A 42 4.40 14.06 -1.25
C ASN A 42 4.15 13.14 -0.07
N THR A 43 3.00 13.31 0.59
CA THR A 43 2.54 12.45 1.69
C THR A 43 2.35 11.01 1.20
N TYR A 44 1.67 10.82 0.07
CA TYR A 44 1.46 9.51 -0.54
C TYR A 44 2.78 8.84 -0.94
N SER A 45 3.61 9.55 -1.70
CA SER A 45 4.91 9.03 -2.17
C SER A 45 5.84 8.68 -1.01
N GLY A 46 5.98 9.58 -0.02
CA GLY A 46 6.83 9.36 1.14
C GLY A 46 6.40 8.16 1.98
N PHE A 47 5.11 8.03 2.28
CA PHE A 47 4.60 6.88 3.05
C PHE A 47 4.65 5.57 2.27
N LEU A 48 4.44 5.61 0.96
CA LEU A 48 4.55 4.42 0.12
C LEU A 48 6.01 3.93 0.03
N ILE A 49 6.97 4.84 -0.16
CA ILE A 49 8.40 4.49 -0.18
C ILE A 49 8.85 3.99 1.20
N LEU A 50 8.43 4.65 2.28
CA LEU A 50 8.80 4.28 3.64
C LEU A 50 8.25 2.90 4.03
N SER A 51 6.96 2.63 3.78
CA SER A 51 6.35 1.32 4.02
C SER A 51 7.00 0.22 3.17
N SER A 52 7.33 0.52 1.92
CA SER A 52 8.02 -0.40 1.02
C SER A 52 9.46 -0.69 1.47
N GLY A 53 10.19 0.33 1.94
CA GLY A 53 11.53 0.16 2.51
C GLY A 53 11.50 -0.68 3.80
N LEU A 54 10.49 -0.47 4.65
CA LEU A 54 10.28 -1.30 5.85
C LEU A 54 9.96 -2.74 5.51
N ASN A 55 9.29 -2.99 4.38
CA ASN A 55 8.97 -4.34 3.91
C ASN A 55 10.24 -5.17 3.64
N ILE A 56 11.36 -4.54 3.22
CA ILE A 56 12.65 -5.22 2.98
C ILE A 56 13.20 -5.86 4.26
N PHE A 57 12.95 -5.25 5.43
CA PHE A 57 13.48 -5.76 6.70
C PHE A 57 12.90 -7.13 7.08
N PHE A 58 11.72 -7.52 6.54
CA PHE A 58 11.16 -8.86 6.75
C PHE A 58 12.08 -9.99 6.27
N TYR A 59 12.94 -9.73 5.27
CA TYR A 59 13.87 -10.73 4.76
C TYR A 59 14.91 -11.16 5.82
N PHE A 60 15.36 -10.22 6.64
CA PHE A 60 16.41 -10.44 7.65
C PHE A 60 15.87 -11.03 8.95
N LEU A 61 14.55 -11.13 9.11
CA LEU A 61 13.94 -11.67 10.31
C LEU A 61 14.03 -13.20 10.34
N SER A 62 14.45 -13.71 11.50
CA SER A 62 14.30 -15.12 11.83
C SER A 62 12.88 -15.38 12.35
N PRO A 63 12.25 -16.53 12.03
CA PRO A 63 10.89 -16.86 12.46
C PRO A 63 10.69 -16.83 13.99
N GLU A 64 11.75 -17.00 14.76
CA GLU A 64 11.77 -17.00 16.22
C GLU A 64 11.51 -15.60 16.82
N ASN A 65 11.79 -14.53 16.06
CA ASN A 65 11.69 -13.15 16.54
C ASN A 65 10.28 -12.57 16.36
N VAL A 66 9.29 -13.22 16.99
CA VAL A 66 7.87 -12.87 16.90
C VAL A 66 7.59 -11.40 17.25
N ILE A 67 8.21 -10.88 18.31
CA ILE A 67 8.00 -9.49 18.74
C ILE A 67 8.40 -8.50 17.64
N LEU A 68 9.53 -8.74 16.97
CA LEU A 68 10.04 -7.86 15.92
C LEU A 68 9.16 -7.92 14.66
N ILE A 69 8.64 -9.11 14.33
CA ILE A 69 7.67 -9.32 13.25
C ILE A 69 6.39 -8.50 13.48
N PHE A 70 5.87 -8.51 14.71
CA PHE A 70 4.70 -7.70 15.09
C PHE A 70 4.98 -6.20 15.04
N LEU A 71 6.11 -5.75 15.58
CA LEU A 71 6.49 -4.33 15.55
C LEU A 71 6.63 -3.81 14.11
N LEU A 72 7.28 -4.58 13.24
CA LEU A 72 7.41 -4.23 11.82
C LEU A 72 6.06 -4.24 11.11
N ASN A 73 5.18 -5.18 11.42
CA ASN A 73 3.82 -5.19 10.88
C ASN A 73 3.03 -3.96 11.29
N ILE A 74 3.04 -3.60 12.57
CA ILE A 74 2.36 -2.40 13.08
C ILE A 74 2.90 -1.15 12.38
N LEU A 75 4.22 -1.02 12.27
CA LEU A 75 4.86 0.13 11.65
C LEU A 75 4.54 0.22 10.14
N LEU A 76 4.62 -0.89 9.42
CA LEU A 76 4.29 -0.97 8.00
C LEU A 76 2.81 -0.64 7.75
N SER A 77 1.91 -1.24 8.54
CA SER A 77 0.47 -1.00 8.45
C SER A 77 0.11 0.44 8.77
N PHE A 78 0.77 1.05 9.75
CA PHE A 78 0.60 2.47 10.08
C PHE A 78 0.88 3.37 8.88
N PHE A 79 1.96 3.12 8.14
CA PHE A 79 2.29 3.92 6.95
C PHE A 79 1.42 3.59 5.73
N LEU A 80 0.89 2.38 5.61
CA LEU A 80 -0.09 2.04 4.57
C LEU A 80 -1.47 2.67 4.81
N GLY A 81 -1.82 2.98 6.05
CA GLY A 81 -3.06 3.69 6.40
C GLY A 81 -3.28 4.96 5.57
N PRO A 82 -2.37 5.96 5.64
CA PRO A 82 -2.46 7.17 4.83
C PRO A 82 -2.48 6.93 3.33
N VAL A 83 -1.69 5.96 2.84
CA VAL A 83 -1.64 5.61 1.42
C VAL A 83 -3.04 5.21 0.93
N SER A 84 -3.76 4.36 1.67
CA SER A 84 -5.09 3.90 1.27
C SER A 84 -6.13 5.03 1.19
N VAL A 85 -6.10 5.99 2.13
CA VAL A 85 -7.01 7.14 2.15
C VAL A 85 -6.68 8.12 1.03
N LEU A 86 -5.39 8.45 0.87
CA LEU A 86 -4.93 9.39 -0.14
C LEU A 86 -5.12 8.87 -1.56
N GLN A 87 -5.02 7.55 -1.77
CA GLN A 87 -5.22 6.94 -3.09
C GLN A 87 -6.60 7.30 -3.68
N TRP A 88 -7.65 7.14 -2.88
CA TRP A 88 -9.02 7.48 -3.31
C TRP A 88 -9.20 8.97 -3.53
N ALA A 89 -8.63 9.80 -2.65
CA ALA A 89 -8.67 11.25 -2.79
C ALA A 89 -7.95 11.73 -4.07
N MET A 90 -6.84 11.10 -4.46
CA MET A 90 -6.12 11.42 -5.69
C MET A 90 -6.88 10.99 -6.95
N TYR A 91 -7.64 9.88 -6.90
CA TYR A 91 -8.52 9.50 -8.00
C TYR A 91 -9.65 10.50 -8.22
N THR A 92 -10.26 11.00 -7.14
CA THR A 92 -11.28 12.06 -7.25
C THR A 92 -10.67 13.37 -7.75
N ASP A 93 -9.49 13.76 -7.23
CA ASP A 93 -8.77 14.95 -7.68
C ASP A 93 -8.47 14.91 -9.19
N THR A 94 -8.11 13.73 -9.71
CA THR A 94 -7.87 13.51 -11.14
C THR A 94 -9.15 13.64 -11.97
N ALA A 95 -10.29 13.18 -11.43
CA ALA A 95 -11.58 13.32 -12.08
C ALA A 95 -12.01 14.78 -12.19
N ASP A 96 -11.83 15.56 -11.12
CA ASP A 96 -12.13 17.00 -11.10
C ASP A 96 -11.18 17.77 -12.04
N TYR A 97 -9.89 17.42 -12.07
CA TYR A 97 -8.94 17.99 -13.03
C TYR A 97 -9.36 17.73 -14.49
N SER A 98 -9.84 16.53 -14.80
CA SER A 98 -10.35 16.21 -16.15
C SER A 98 -11.58 17.04 -16.50
N GLU A 99 -12.52 17.24 -15.56
CA GLU A 99 -13.69 18.10 -15.79
C GLU A 99 -13.26 19.55 -16.04
N TRP A 100 -12.33 20.07 -15.25
CA TRP A 100 -11.83 21.44 -15.40
C TRP A 100 -11.14 21.69 -16.74
N LYS A 101 -10.33 20.73 -17.21
CA LYS A 101 -9.59 20.83 -18.47
C LYS A 101 -10.45 20.56 -19.71
N ASN A 102 -11.34 19.57 -19.65
CA ASN A 102 -12.08 19.09 -20.83
C ASN A 102 -13.53 19.60 -20.90
N GLY A 103 -14.02 20.29 -19.86
CA GLY A 103 -15.38 20.83 -19.78
C GLY A 103 -16.49 19.76 -19.73
N ARG A 104 -16.13 18.47 -19.61
CA ARG A 104 -17.07 17.35 -19.57
C ARG A 104 -16.78 16.48 -18.35
N ARG A 105 -17.82 16.14 -17.60
CA ARG A 105 -17.71 15.28 -16.42
C ARG A 105 -17.49 13.83 -16.84
N ALA A 106 -16.24 13.36 -16.70
CA ALA A 106 -15.82 12.00 -17.03
C ALA A 106 -15.50 11.14 -15.80
N THR A 107 -16.04 11.52 -14.63
CA THR A 107 -15.76 10.86 -13.34
C THR A 107 -15.96 9.36 -13.39
N GLY A 108 -17.05 8.88 -13.99
CA GLY A 108 -17.33 7.44 -14.09
C GLY A 108 -16.31 6.67 -14.93
N LEU A 109 -15.82 7.28 -16.02
CA LEU A 109 -14.80 6.65 -16.88
C LEU A 109 -13.45 6.59 -16.18
N ILE A 110 -13.06 7.66 -15.49
CA ILE A 110 -11.80 7.75 -14.74
C ILE A 110 -11.80 6.74 -13.58
N MET A 111 -12.87 6.70 -12.79
CA MET A 111 -12.99 5.75 -11.67
C MET A 111 -13.01 4.30 -12.17
N SER A 112 -13.70 4.02 -13.28
CA SER A 112 -13.70 2.69 -13.90
C SER A 112 -12.31 2.28 -14.39
N ALA A 113 -11.57 3.18 -15.04
CA ALA A 113 -10.20 2.93 -15.49
C ALA A 113 -9.26 2.67 -14.29
N SER A 114 -9.37 3.47 -13.22
CA SER A 114 -8.58 3.26 -11.99
C SER A 114 -8.87 1.93 -11.32
N LEU A 115 -10.14 1.52 -11.23
CA LEU A 115 -10.53 0.22 -10.68
C LEU A 115 -10.11 -0.95 -11.56
N PHE A 116 -10.16 -0.79 -12.88
CA PHE A 116 -9.65 -1.77 -13.83
C PHE A 116 -8.14 -1.96 -13.64
N ALA A 117 -7.37 -0.89 -13.55
CA ALA A 117 -5.93 -0.94 -13.28
C ALA A 117 -5.61 -1.61 -11.93
N LEU A 118 -6.40 -1.33 -10.88
CA LEU A 118 -6.28 -1.99 -9.58
C LEU A 118 -6.49 -3.50 -9.68
N LYS A 119 -7.57 -3.94 -10.34
CA LYS A 119 -7.87 -5.36 -10.53
C LYS A 119 -6.79 -6.05 -11.37
N LEU A 120 -6.33 -5.41 -12.45
CA LEU A 120 -5.26 -5.92 -13.27
C LEU A 120 -3.96 -6.09 -12.47
N GLY A 121 -3.62 -5.09 -11.64
CA GLY A 121 -2.46 -5.16 -10.74
C GLY A 121 -2.56 -6.29 -9.73
N LEU A 122 -3.74 -6.51 -9.14
CA LEU A 122 -3.97 -7.64 -8.22
C LEU A 122 -3.84 -9.00 -8.92
N THR A 123 -4.40 -9.15 -10.12
CA THR A 123 -4.30 -10.39 -10.91
C THR A 123 -2.86 -10.67 -11.31
N LEU A 124 -2.15 -9.67 -11.83
CA LEU A 124 -0.74 -9.80 -12.21
C LEU A 124 0.15 -10.06 -11.00
N GLY A 125 -0.08 -9.37 -9.89
CA GLY A 125 0.65 -9.59 -8.64
C GLY A 125 0.45 -11.00 -8.08
N GLY A 126 -0.78 -11.49 -8.07
CA GLY A 126 -1.10 -12.86 -7.67
C GLY A 126 -0.48 -13.91 -8.60
N ALA A 127 -0.55 -13.69 -9.92
CA ALA A 127 0.07 -14.57 -10.91
C ALA A 127 1.60 -14.62 -10.76
N LEU A 128 2.26 -13.47 -10.60
CA LEU A 128 3.70 -13.38 -10.37
C LEU A 128 4.11 -14.08 -9.07
N ALA A 129 3.34 -13.91 -7.99
CA ALA A 129 3.58 -14.62 -6.74
C ALA A 129 3.48 -16.15 -6.94
N GLY A 130 2.45 -16.62 -7.64
CA GLY A 130 2.26 -18.03 -7.97
C GLY A 130 3.37 -18.61 -8.84
N TRP A 131 3.76 -17.92 -9.91
CA TRP A 131 4.88 -18.35 -10.78
C TRP A 131 6.20 -18.38 -10.05
N THR A 132 6.44 -17.42 -9.16
CA THR A 132 7.66 -17.39 -8.34
C THR A 132 7.68 -18.58 -7.37
N LEU A 133 6.57 -18.88 -6.69
CA LEU A 133 6.47 -20.07 -5.83
C LEU A 133 6.69 -21.36 -6.61
N ALA A 134 6.11 -21.49 -7.80
CA ALA A 134 6.31 -22.64 -8.68
C ALA A 134 7.76 -22.78 -9.13
N TYR A 135 8.42 -21.66 -9.47
CA TYR A 135 9.83 -21.64 -9.85
C TYR A 135 10.74 -22.12 -8.72
N TYR A 136 10.44 -21.73 -7.47
CA TYR A 136 11.17 -22.18 -6.28
C TYR A 136 10.74 -23.57 -5.78
N GLY A 137 9.86 -24.28 -6.51
CA GLY A 137 9.46 -25.65 -6.19
C GLY A 137 8.61 -25.77 -4.92
N PHE A 138 7.77 -24.78 -4.62
CA PHE A 138 6.89 -24.81 -3.45
C PHE A 138 5.90 -25.98 -3.51
N ILE A 139 5.88 -26.80 -2.45
CA ILE A 139 4.93 -27.91 -2.29
C ILE A 139 4.09 -27.64 -1.04
N ALA A 140 2.77 -27.48 -1.18
CA ALA A 140 1.91 -27.19 -0.05
C ALA A 140 1.95 -28.31 1.02
N ASN A 141 1.96 -27.93 2.29
CA ASN A 141 1.90 -28.82 3.47
C ASN A 141 3.11 -29.77 3.67
N GLU A 142 4.19 -29.58 2.91
CA GLU A 142 5.44 -30.33 3.09
C GLU A 142 6.52 -29.47 3.77
N ILE A 143 7.58 -30.11 4.28
CA ILE A 143 8.77 -29.39 4.75
C ILE A 143 9.48 -28.79 3.54
N GLN A 144 9.55 -27.46 3.48
CA GLN A 144 10.16 -26.75 2.37
C GLN A 144 11.68 -26.80 2.44
N ASN A 145 12.34 -26.92 1.28
CA ASN A 145 13.80 -26.83 1.21
C ASN A 145 14.26 -25.37 1.43
N GLU A 146 15.52 -25.17 1.82
CA GLU A 146 16.08 -23.84 2.15
C GLU A 146 15.94 -22.82 1.00
N GLN A 147 16.07 -23.29 -0.25
CA GLN A 147 15.87 -22.48 -1.45
C GLN A 147 14.43 -21.96 -1.55
N THR A 148 13.45 -22.79 -1.25
CA THR A 148 12.03 -22.44 -1.29
C THR A 148 11.65 -21.48 -0.17
N ILE A 149 12.20 -21.69 1.04
CA ILE A 149 12.04 -20.75 2.17
C ILE A 149 12.59 -19.38 1.81
N THR A 150 13.76 -19.33 1.16
CA THR A 150 14.36 -18.09 0.68
C THR A 150 13.47 -17.39 -0.36
N GLY A 151 12.92 -18.15 -1.31
CA GLY A 151 11.95 -17.65 -2.29
C GLY A 151 10.69 -17.04 -1.64
N ILE A 152 10.14 -17.70 -0.62
CA ILE A 152 8.99 -17.19 0.15
C ILE A 152 9.34 -15.87 0.85
N LYS A 153 10.51 -15.80 1.51
CA LYS A 153 10.98 -14.57 2.17
C LYS A 153 11.16 -13.41 1.19
N MET A 154 11.69 -13.69 -0.01
CA MET A 154 11.83 -12.68 -1.06
C MET A 154 10.48 -12.17 -1.55
N LEU A 155 9.51 -13.06 -1.75
CA LEU A 155 8.14 -12.72 -2.15
C LEU A 155 7.40 -11.85 -1.13
N MET A 156 7.68 -12.06 0.16
CA MET A 156 7.09 -11.25 1.23
C MET A 156 7.79 -9.90 1.46
N SER A 157 8.99 -9.70 0.90
CA SER A 157 9.87 -8.56 1.25
C SER A 157 10.31 -7.76 0.03
N PHE A 158 11.16 -8.33 -0.84
CA PHE A 158 11.80 -7.58 -1.93
C PHE A 158 10.86 -7.28 -3.09
N PHE A 159 10.06 -8.26 -3.51
CA PHE A 159 9.16 -8.09 -4.65
C PHE A 159 8.13 -6.96 -4.41
N PRO A 160 7.38 -6.95 -3.29
CA PRO A 160 6.45 -5.86 -3.00
C PRO A 160 7.19 -4.54 -2.77
N ALA A 161 8.36 -4.55 -2.12
CA ALA A 161 9.15 -3.35 -1.87
C ALA A 161 9.57 -2.64 -3.15
N ILE A 162 10.07 -3.37 -4.14
CA ILE A 162 10.51 -2.80 -5.43
C ILE A 162 9.31 -2.14 -6.14
N ILE A 163 8.19 -2.85 -6.22
CA ILE A 163 6.97 -2.34 -6.88
C ILE A 163 6.46 -1.08 -6.16
N GLY A 164 6.44 -1.09 -4.82
CA GLY A 164 5.99 0.04 -4.03
C GLY A 164 6.94 1.25 -4.11
N ILE A 165 8.25 1.05 -4.11
CA ILE A 165 9.25 2.12 -4.31
C ILE A 165 9.08 2.74 -5.70
N LEU A 166 8.98 1.92 -6.74
CA LEU A 166 8.75 2.41 -8.11
C LEU A 166 7.44 3.19 -8.20
N GLY A 167 6.36 2.69 -7.59
CA GLY A 167 5.08 3.39 -7.50
C GLY A 167 5.21 4.75 -6.79
N GLY A 168 5.95 4.80 -5.68
CA GLY A 168 6.22 6.04 -4.95
C GLY A 168 7.01 7.05 -5.77
N ILE A 169 8.03 6.61 -6.52
CA ILE A 169 8.82 7.46 -7.42
C ILE A 169 7.94 8.01 -8.55
N LEU A 170 7.08 7.20 -9.14
CA LEU A 170 6.19 7.63 -10.23
C LEU A 170 5.26 8.78 -9.79
N ILE A 171 4.82 8.79 -8.53
CA ILE A 171 3.97 9.84 -7.97
C ILE A 171 4.72 11.17 -7.78
N ILE A 172 6.06 11.20 -7.80
CA ILE A 172 6.82 12.46 -7.72
C ILE A 172 6.50 13.35 -8.94
N TRP A 173 6.27 12.76 -10.11
CA TRP A 173 5.87 13.46 -11.33
C TRP A 173 4.37 13.81 -11.38
N TYR A 174 3.60 13.48 -10.34
CA TYR A 174 2.18 13.84 -10.27
C TYR A 174 2.02 15.38 -10.20
N PRO A 175 1.29 15.98 -11.16
CA PRO A 175 1.25 17.44 -11.30
C PRO A 175 0.28 18.12 -10.34
N LEU A 176 -0.67 17.39 -9.75
CA LEU A 176 -1.72 17.98 -8.90
C LEU A 176 -1.20 18.18 -7.48
N THR A 177 -1.13 19.45 -7.07
CA THR A 177 -0.80 19.90 -5.72
C THR A 177 -2.07 20.39 -5.00
N ASN A 178 -2.02 20.53 -3.68
CA ASN A 178 -3.18 21.01 -2.93
C ASN A 178 -3.62 22.42 -3.41
N LYS A 179 -2.66 23.29 -3.73
CA LYS A 179 -2.93 24.63 -4.27
C LYS A 179 -3.63 24.58 -5.63
N MET A 180 -3.21 23.68 -6.50
CA MET A 180 -3.85 23.50 -7.81
C MET A 180 -5.29 22.99 -7.64
N MET A 181 -5.52 22.06 -6.71
CA MET A 181 -6.86 21.53 -6.44
C MET A 181 -7.82 22.59 -5.92
N ILE A 182 -7.38 23.48 -5.03
CA ILE A 182 -8.20 24.60 -4.54
C ILE A 182 -8.61 25.51 -5.71
N LYS A 183 -7.66 25.86 -6.59
CA LYS A 183 -7.95 26.67 -7.78
C LYS A 183 -8.96 26.00 -8.71
N ILE A 184 -8.83 24.69 -8.94
CA ILE A 184 -9.75 23.90 -9.77
C ILE A 184 -11.16 23.95 -9.17
N GLU A 185 -11.29 23.80 -7.86
CA GLU A 185 -12.58 23.84 -7.16
C GLU A 185 -13.25 25.23 -7.27
N GLU A 186 -12.49 26.32 -7.07
CA GLU A 186 -12.98 27.69 -7.25
C GLU A 186 -13.42 27.98 -8.70
N ASP A 187 -12.64 27.56 -9.68
CA ASP A 187 -12.99 27.72 -11.10
C ASP A 187 -14.25 26.91 -11.46
N LEU A 188 -14.38 25.68 -10.94
CA LEU A 188 -15.53 24.82 -11.22
C LEU A 188 -16.80 25.32 -10.53
N THR A 189 -16.71 25.82 -9.30
CA THR A 189 -17.86 26.42 -8.61
C THR A 189 -18.35 27.66 -9.33
N THR A 190 -17.44 28.52 -9.81
CA THR A 190 -17.79 29.70 -10.61
C THR A 190 -18.45 29.34 -11.95
N ARG A 191 -18.03 28.25 -12.60
CA ARG A 191 -18.65 27.77 -13.85
C ARG A 191 -20.00 27.08 -13.65
N ARG A 192 -20.30 26.65 -12.43
CA ARG A 192 -21.54 25.94 -12.06
C ARG A 192 -22.61 26.89 -11.49
N ALA A 193 -22.20 28.07 -11.00
CA ALA A 193 -23.09 29.14 -10.53
C ALA A 193 -23.77 29.86 -11.71
#